data_AF-A0A3B8J9T9-F1
#
_entry.id   AF-A0A3B8J9T9-F1
#
_cell.length_a   1.000
_cell.length_b   1.000
_cell.length_c   1.000
_cell.angle_alpha   90.00
_cell.angle_beta   90.00
_cell.angle_gamma   90.00
#
_symmetry.space_group_name_H-M   'P 1'
#
loop_
_entity.id
_entity.type
_entity.pdbx_description
1 polymer ?
#
loop_
_entity_poly.entity_id
_entity_poly.type
_entity_poly.pdbx_seq_one_letter_code
_entity_poly.pdbx_strand_id
1 'polypeptide(L)'
;GVAILASNLKDNLDEAFSRRFQQMIHFALPAVEQRLQLWQQSIPQGMALAKDIDLEKVAKDHEMSGGTMMNVIRYCALQAVKEQPAIIRRKFLDHGIRRELEKEGKLLV
;
A
#
# COMPACT_ATOMS: atom_id res chain seq x y z
N GLY A 1 -26.47 13.80 14.79
CA GLY A 1 -25.15 14.06 14.18
C GLY A 1 -24.45 12.73 13.96
N VAL A 2 -23.48 12.67 13.04
CA VAL A 2 -22.67 11.47 12.76
C VAL A 2 -21.27 11.71 13.30
N ALA A 3 -20.70 10.75 14.01
CA ALA A 3 -19.31 10.77 14.47
C ALA A 3 -18.54 9.62 13.80
N ILE A 4 -17.34 9.91 13.30
CA ILE A 4 -16.44 8.93 12.70
C ILE A 4 -15.13 8.96 13.49
N LEU A 5 -14.69 7.79 13.95
CA LEU A 5 -13.43 7.59 14.63
C LEU A 5 -12.59 6.57 13.85
N ALA A 6 -11.31 6.85 13.67
CA ALA A 6 -10.34 5.93 13.11
C ALA A 6 -9.20 5.74 14.12
N SER A 7 -8.88 4.50 14.46
CA SER A 7 -7.80 4.15 15.38
C SER A 7 -7.04 2.92 14.89
N ASN A 8 -5.71 2.94 15.04
CA ASN A 8 -4.85 1.78 14.80
C ASN A 8 -4.70 0.90 16.06
N LEU A 9 -5.26 1.32 17.20
CA LEU A 9 -5.12 0.67 18.50
C LEU A 9 -6.51 0.32 19.04
N LYS A 10 -7.12 -0.72 18.46
CA LYS A 10 -8.45 -1.18 18.89
C LYS A 10 -8.45 -1.64 20.34
N ASP A 11 -7.40 -2.35 20.76
CA ASP A 11 -7.32 -2.96 22.10
C ASP A 11 -7.10 -1.94 23.22
N ASN A 12 -6.79 -0.69 22.86
CA ASN A 12 -6.63 0.41 23.82
C ASN A 12 -7.93 1.18 24.06
N LEU A 13 -9.03 0.84 23.37
CA LEU A 13 -10.34 1.44 23.61
C LEU A 13 -11.04 0.69 24.74
N ASP A 14 -11.42 1.41 25.80
CA ASP A 14 -12.17 0.82 26.91
C ASP A 14 -13.58 0.37 26.48
N GLU A 15 -14.13 -0.58 27.21
CA GLU A 15 -15.43 -1.17 26.92
C GLU A 15 -16.59 -0.15 27.02
N ALA A 16 -16.51 0.78 27.98
CA ALA A 16 -17.55 1.79 28.18
C ALA A 16 -17.58 2.83 27.06
N PHE A 17 -16.44 3.13 26.43
CA PHE A 17 -16.36 3.97 25.25
C PHE A 17 -16.78 3.20 24.00
N SER A 18 -16.31 1.96 23.84
CA SER A 18 -16.60 1.10 22.69
C SER A 18 -18.09 0.80 22.51
N ARG A 19 -18.85 0.59 23.61
CA ARG A 19 -20.30 0.34 23.54
C ARG A 19 -21.13 1.53 23.02
N ARG A 20 -20.53 2.72 22.89
CA ARG A 20 -21.20 3.92 22.31
C ARG A 20 -21.18 3.91 20.78
N PHE A 21 -20.40 3.04 20.16
CA PHE A 21 -20.36 2.90 18.70
C PHE A 21 -21.36 1.84 18.24
N GLN A 22 -22.24 2.22 17.32
CA GLN A 22 -23.21 1.31 16.71
C GLN A 22 -22.58 0.34 15.72
N GLN A 23 -21.47 0.74 15.10
CA GLN A 23 -20.74 -0.03 14.11
C GLN A 23 -19.25 0.11 14.34
N MET A 24 -18.53 -1.01 14.27
CA MET A 24 -17.08 -1.06 14.28
C MET A 24 -16.62 -1.87 13.08
N ILE A 25 -15.93 -1.22 12.14
CA ILE A 25 -15.45 -1.85 10.91
C ILE A 25 -13.97 -2.18 11.09
N HIS A 26 -13.62 -3.46 10.97
CA HIS A 26 -12.23 -3.90 10.98
C HIS A 26 -11.64 -3.87 9.58
N PHE A 27 -10.52 -3.17 9.42
CA PHE A 27 -9.77 -3.10 8.17
C PHE A 27 -8.55 -4.02 8.27
N ALA A 28 -8.73 -5.28 7.86
CA ALA A 28 -7.64 -6.23 7.75
C ALA A 28 -6.71 -5.89 6.56
N LEU A 29 -5.54 -6.51 6.52
CA LEU A 29 -4.68 -6.43 5.34
C LEU A 29 -5.42 -7.00 4.11
N PRO A 30 -5.29 -6.35 2.94
CA PRO A 30 -5.95 -6.81 1.72
C PRO A 30 -5.43 -8.18 1.28
N ALA A 31 -6.34 -9.04 0.81
CA ALA A 31 -6.01 -10.31 0.15
C ALA A 31 -5.24 -10.07 -1.17
N VAL A 32 -4.62 -11.13 -1.73
CA VAL A 32 -3.78 -11.04 -2.93
C VAL A 32 -4.51 -10.36 -4.10
N GLU A 33 -5.77 -10.74 -4.33
CA GLU A 33 -6.60 -10.21 -5.43
C GLU A 33 -6.88 -8.71 -5.22
N GLN A 34 -7.12 -8.32 -3.96
CA GLN A 34 -7.32 -6.92 -3.60
C GLN A 34 -6.02 -6.13 -3.73
N ARG A 35 -4.87 -6.70 -3.35
CA ARG A 35 -3.55 -6.07 -3.55
C ARG A 35 -3.24 -5.86 -5.02
N LEU A 36 -3.54 -6.83 -5.87
CA LEU A 36 -3.39 -6.70 -7.32
C LEU A 36 -4.21 -5.53 -7.85
N GLN A 37 -5.49 -5.44 -7.47
CA GLN A 37 -6.36 -4.32 -7.85
C GLN A 37 -5.80 -2.99 -7.36
N LEU A 38 -5.36 -2.92 -6.11
CA LEU A 38 -4.74 -1.72 -5.54
C LEU A 38 -3.49 -1.31 -6.32
N TRP A 39 -2.59 -2.24 -6.64
CA TRP A 39 -1.40 -1.95 -7.44
C TRP A 39 -1.74 -1.40 -8.83
N GLN A 40 -2.69 -2.03 -9.52
CA GLN A 40 -3.14 -1.60 -10.85
C GLN A 40 -3.75 -0.19 -10.81
N GLN A 41 -4.55 0.12 -9.79
CA GLN A 41 -5.21 1.42 -9.61
C GLN A 41 -4.25 2.51 -9.10
N SER A 42 -3.14 2.13 -8.47
CA SER A 42 -2.20 3.07 -7.88
C SER A 42 -1.29 3.75 -8.92
N ILE A 43 -1.11 3.15 -10.11
CA ILE A 43 -0.24 3.69 -11.15
C ILE A 43 -0.79 5.03 -11.66
N PRO A 44 -0.02 6.14 -11.58
CA PRO A 44 -0.50 7.45 -12.03
C PRO A 44 -0.84 7.48 -13.52
N GLN A 45 -1.89 8.21 -13.85
CA GLN A 45 -2.25 8.49 -15.23
C GLN A 45 -1.10 9.18 -15.96
N GLY A 46 -0.70 8.66 -17.12
CA GLY A 46 0.41 9.19 -17.91
C GLY A 46 1.79 8.58 -17.62
N MET A 47 1.89 7.65 -16.67
CA MET A 47 3.07 6.80 -16.50
C MET A 47 2.81 5.40 -17.01
N ALA A 48 3.84 4.80 -17.61
CA ALA A 48 3.81 3.40 -18.01
C ALA A 48 4.58 2.54 -17.00
N LEU A 49 4.09 1.33 -16.77
CA LEU A 49 4.83 0.29 -16.07
C LEU A 49 5.72 -0.46 -17.06
N ALA A 50 6.95 -0.79 -16.68
CA ALA A 50 7.84 -1.57 -17.53
C ALA A 50 7.28 -2.99 -17.76
N LYS A 51 7.41 -3.49 -18.99
CA LYS A 51 6.79 -4.76 -19.44
C LYS A 51 7.28 -5.99 -18.69
N ASP A 52 8.45 -5.92 -18.07
CA ASP A 52 9.04 -6.99 -17.28
C ASP A 52 8.47 -7.07 -15.86
N ILE A 53 7.58 -6.15 -15.44
CA ILE A 53 6.96 -6.15 -14.12
C ILE A 53 5.66 -6.94 -14.15
N ASP A 54 5.65 -8.02 -13.37
CA ASP A 54 4.45 -8.82 -13.09
C ASP A 54 3.83 -8.38 -11.76
N LEU A 55 2.74 -7.61 -11.83
CA LEU A 55 2.03 -7.13 -10.64
C LEU A 55 1.32 -8.25 -9.88
N GLU A 56 0.95 -9.35 -10.53
CA GLU A 56 0.35 -10.49 -9.83
C GLU A 56 1.37 -11.15 -8.91
N LYS A 57 2.59 -11.31 -9.41
CA LYS A 57 3.72 -11.80 -8.59
C LYS A 57 4.04 -10.83 -7.46
N VAL A 58 4.11 -9.52 -7.73
CA VAL A 58 4.35 -8.50 -6.69
C VAL A 58 3.27 -8.52 -5.62
N ALA A 59 2.00 -8.68 -6.00
CA ALA A 59 0.88 -8.78 -5.06
C ALA A 59 0.93 -10.04 -4.18
N LYS A 60 1.42 -11.16 -4.73
CA LYS A 60 1.61 -12.42 -4.01
C LYS A 60 2.79 -12.34 -3.04
N ASP A 61 3.93 -11.86 -3.51
CA ASP A 61 5.21 -11.90 -2.78
C ASP A 61 5.28 -10.86 -1.65
N HIS A 62 4.48 -9.78 -1.71
CA HIS A 62 4.55 -8.69 -0.74
C HIS A 62 3.20 -8.43 -0.07
N GLU A 63 3.07 -8.90 1.18
CA GLU A 63 1.94 -8.59 2.04
C GLU A 63 2.11 -7.21 2.70
N MET A 64 1.39 -6.23 2.15
CA MET A 64 1.49 -4.82 2.53
C MET A 64 0.11 -4.19 2.67
N SER A 65 0.02 -3.10 3.44
CA SER A 65 -1.19 -2.27 3.49
C SER A 65 -1.33 -1.42 2.22
N GLY A 66 -2.55 -0.98 1.90
CA GLY A 66 -2.77 -0.06 0.77
C GLY A 66 -1.98 1.26 0.92
N GLY A 67 -1.84 1.77 2.14
CA GLY A 67 -1.01 2.96 2.41
C GLY A 67 0.46 2.75 2.07
N THR A 68 0.98 1.57 2.38
CA THR A 68 2.36 1.19 2.08
C THR A 68 2.59 1.06 0.57
N MET A 69 1.66 0.41 -0.17
CA MET A 69 1.72 0.33 -1.64
C MET A 69 1.69 1.72 -2.29
N MET A 70 0.85 2.63 -1.79
CA MET A 70 0.80 4.01 -2.28
C MET A 70 2.11 4.76 -2.07
N ASN A 71 2.81 4.53 -0.96
CA ASN A 71 4.13 5.10 -0.74
C ASN A 71 5.17 4.55 -1.71
N VAL A 72 5.14 3.25 -2.00
CA VAL A 72 5.99 2.61 -3.02
C VAL A 72 5.76 3.26 -4.39
N ILE A 73 4.50 3.37 -4.83
CA ILE A 73 4.19 3.96 -6.14
C ILE A 73 4.57 5.44 -6.19
N ARG A 74 4.35 6.21 -5.10
CA ARG A 74 4.80 7.60 -5.03
C ARG A 74 6.31 7.71 -5.20
N TYR A 75 7.08 6.84 -4.54
CA TYR A 75 8.53 6.78 -4.74
C TYR A 75 8.87 6.45 -6.20
N CYS A 76 8.25 5.42 -6.78
CA CYS A 76 8.49 5.00 -8.15
C CYS A 76 8.21 6.11 -9.15
N ALA A 77 7.08 6.80 -8.99
CA ALA A 77 6.67 7.93 -9.82
C ALA A 77 7.71 9.05 -9.77
N LEU A 78 8.20 9.42 -8.58
CA LEU A 78 9.23 10.44 -8.40
C LEU A 78 10.58 10.07 -9.04
N GLN A 79 10.91 8.79 -9.14
CA GLN A 79 12.10 8.36 -9.88
C GLN A 79 11.84 8.36 -11.40
N ALA A 80 10.67 7.88 -11.83
CA ALA A 80 10.30 7.75 -13.23
C ALA A 80 10.20 9.12 -13.94
N VAL A 81 9.71 10.17 -13.26
CA VAL A 81 9.61 11.53 -13.86
C VAL A 81 10.96 12.15 -14.24
N LYS A 82 12.07 11.61 -13.73
CA LYS A 82 13.42 12.07 -14.09
C LYS A 82 13.88 11.52 -15.44
N GLU A 83 13.21 10.49 -15.96
CA GLU A 83 13.49 9.86 -17.26
C GLU A 83 12.41 10.30 -18.29
N GLN A 84 12.77 10.33 -19.58
CA GLN A 84 11.81 10.52 -20.68
C GLN A 84 11.93 9.35 -21.67
N PRO A 85 10.85 8.57 -21.90
CA PRO A 85 9.53 8.67 -21.28
C PRO A 85 9.53 8.26 -19.79
N ALA A 86 8.56 8.79 -19.03
CA ALA A 86 8.39 8.47 -17.60
C ALA A 86 7.85 7.04 -17.41
N ILE A 87 8.77 6.09 -17.23
CA ILE A 87 8.47 4.66 -17.06
C ILE A 87 8.84 4.22 -15.64
N ILE A 88 7.89 3.59 -14.94
CA ILE A 88 8.15 2.87 -13.68
C ILE A 88 8.87 1.57 -14.01
N ARG A 89 10.18 1.54 -13.73
CA ARG A 89 11.06 0.39 -13.95
C ARG A 89 11.15 -0.49 -12.72
N ARG A 90 11.47 -1.78 -12.93
CA ARG A 90 11.63 -2.78 -11.87
C ARG A 90 12.58 -2.33 -10.76
N LYS A 91 13.72 -1.72 -11.11
CA LYS A 91 14.68 -1.15 -10.14
C LYS A 91 14.05 -0.18 -9.14
N PHE A 92 13.08 0.63 -9.57
CA PHE A 92 12.40 1.60 -8.70
C PHE A 92 11.38 0.92 -7.82
N LEU A 93 10.64 -0.05 -8.37
CA LEU A 93 9.66 -0.84 -7.64
C LEU A 93 10.34 -1.65 -6.53
N ASP A 94 11.37 -2.42 -6.86
CA ASP A 94 12.09 -3.26 -5.90
C ASP A 94 12.71 -2.41 -4.77
N HIS A 95 13.30 -1.26 -5.11
CA HIS A 95 13.86 -0.35 -4.12
C HIS A 95 12.77 0.33 -3.27
N GLY A 96 11.66 0.73 -3.88
CA GLY A 96 10.52 1.31 -3.18
C GLY A 96 9.90 0.33 -2.18
N ILE A 97 9.68 -0.92 -2.61
CA ILE A 97 9.15 -2.00 -1.75
C ILE A 97 10.10 -2.23 -0.58
N ARG A 98 11.40 -2.44 -0.84
CA ARG A 98 12.41 -2.63 0.21
C ARG A 98 12.37 -1.49 1.24
N ARG A 99 12.40 -0.25 0.76
CA ARG A 99 12.40 0.95 1.61
C ARG A 99 11.17 1.03 2.51
N GLU A 100 9.99 0.68 2.01
CA GLU A 100 8.78 0.75 2.82
C GLU A 100 8.66 -0.45 3.78
N LEU A 101 9.14 -1.64 3.41
CA LEU A 101 9.19 -2.79 4.33
C LEU A 101 10.18 -2.56 5.48
N GLU A 102 11.34 -1.95 5.20
CA GLU A 102 12.32 -1.58 6.23
C GLU A 102 11.73 -0.59 7.25
N LYS A 103 10.91 0.37 6.80
CA LYS A 103 10.20 1.30 7.70
C LYS A 103 9.15 0.62 8.58
N GLU A 104 8.50 -0.42 8.06
CA GLU A 104 7.57 -1.25 8.85
C GLU A 104 8.29 -2.21 9.82
N GLY A 105 9.63 -2.25 9.82
CA GLY A 105 10.40 -3.18 10.64
C GLY A 105 10.37 -4.62 10.12
N LYS A 106 9.88 -4.85 8.90
CA LYS A 106 9.91 -6.15 8.22
C LYS A 106 11.28 -6.33 7.57
N LEU A 107 12.21 -6.98 8.26
CA LEU A 107 13.48 -7.40 7.68
C LEU A 107 13.20 -8.40 6.55
N LEU A 108 13.63 -8.07 5.33
CA LEU A 108 13.72 -9.03 4.23
C LEU A 108 14.80 -10.06 4.61
N VAL A 109 14.37 -11.29 4.96
CA VAL A 109 15.26 -12.44 5.13
C VAL A 109 15.35 -13.19 3.81
#